data_AF-A0A2V9Y6C6-F1
#
_entry.id   AF-A0A2V9Y6C6-F1
#
_cell.length_a   1.000
_cell.length_b   1.000
_cell.length_c   1.000
_cell.angle_alpha   90.00
_cell.angle_beta   90.00
_cell.angle_gamma   90.00
#
_symmetry.space_group_name_H-M   'P 1'
#
loop_
_entity.id
_entity.type
_entity.pdbx_description
1 polymer ?
#
loop_
_entity_poly.entity_id
_entity_poly.type
_entity_poly.pdbx_seq_one_letter_code
_entity_poly.pdbx_strand_id
1 'polypeptide(L)'
;MTNPTGEGILGALTFRGTSNIPSLEGENVNRRIVLMPFLIVIAVSAWAQMGGPPGPELKKLDYFVGTWTTEGTIAQGPWGAGGKFTASGTSEWMPGNYFLQSHSEAKMPAEIGGDSKEFAVMGYDAQANVYTYDSFNSQGRHESSKGTLSGDTWTWTSSSNYGGMEIQGKMTIKTVSPTSYTMKYEVSMDSKNWMPFMDVKATKK
;
A
#
# COMPACT_ATOMS: atom_id res chain seq x y z
N MET A 1 -25.80 35.42 -63.72
CA MET A 1 -25.07 36.68 -63.48
C MET A 1 -23.86 36.29 -62.63
N THR A 2 -22.75 35.90 -63.23
CA THR A 2 -21.67 36.72 -63.85
C THR A 2 -20.53 36.97 -62.87
N ASN A 3 -19.42 36.27 -63.10
CA ASN A 3 -18.06 36.61 -62.66
C ASN A 3 -17.66 37.99 -63.25
N PRO A 4 -16.64 38.72 -62.72
CA PRO A 4 -15.26 38.56 -63.28
C PRO A 4 -14.09 38.90 -62.28
N THR A 5 -12.96 38.15 -62.25
CA THR A 5 -11.61 38.37 -62.89
C THR A 5 -10.54 39.21 -62.15
N GLY A 6 -9.26 38.81 -62.30
CA GLY A 6 -8.02 39.57 -61.97
C GLY A 6 -6.96 38.70 -61.27
N GLU A 7 -6.13 37.89 -61.97
CA GLU A 7 -4.78 38.22 -62.51
C GLU A 7 -3.73 38.56 -61.41
N GLY A 8 -2.51 38.00 -61.32
CA GLY A 8 -1.72 37.01 -62.10
C GLY A 8 -0.54 36.49 -61.25
N ILE A 9 0.68 36.09 -61.70
CA ILE A 9 1.29 35.80 -63.02
C ILE A 9 2.65 35.05 -62.81
N LEU A 10 2.97 34.06 -63.66
CA LEU A 10 4.33 33.51 -64.00
C LEU A 10 5.19 32.82 -62.91
N GLY A 11 5.98 31.77 -63.22
CA GLY A 11 6.25 31.14 -64.53
C GLY A 11 6.91 29.75 -64.44
N ALA A 12 7.13 29.13 -65.61
CA ALA A 12 7.63 27.75 -65.76
C ALA A 12 8.85 27.68 -66.70
N LEU A 13 9.70 26.66 -66.54
CA LEU A 13 10.69 26.07 -67.49
C LEU A 13 11.44 24.94 -66.69
N THR A 14 11.95 23.80 -67.21
CA THR A 14 12.32 23.33 -68.57
C THR A 14 11.93 21.83 -68.80
N PHE A 15 12.49 21.16 -69.82
CA PHE A 15 11.89 20.08 -70.63
C PHE A 15 12.91 18.98 -71.03
N ARG A 16 12.41 17.75 -71.32
CA ARG A 16 12.97 16.55 -72.06
C ARG A 16 12.65 15.27 -71.26
N GLY A 17 12.04 14.19 -71.79
CA GLY A 17 12.42 13.36 -72.94
C GLY A 17 13.28 12.18 -72.43
N THR A 18 13.04 10.89 -72.67
CA THR A 18 12.38 10.16 -73.78
C THR A 18 11.79 8.80 -73.34
N SER A 19 11.04 8.13 -74.22
CA SER A 19 10.49 6.77 -74.05
C SER A 19 11.53 5.64 -74.17
N ASN A 20 11.32 4.51 -73.47
CA ASN A 20 11.25 3.14 -74.04
C ASN A 20 10.96 2.07 -72.97
N ILE A 21 10.25 1.01 -73.36
CA ILE A 21 9.79 -0.11 -72.52
C ILE A 21 10.70 -1.35 -72.76
N PRO A 22 10.91 -2.19 -71.74
CA PRO A 22 10.76 -3.63 -71.98
C PRO A 22 9.82 -4.30 -70.97
N SER A 23 9.01 -5.23 -71.48
CA SER A 23 8.14 -6.11 -70.70
C SER A 23 8.94 -7.30 -70.16
N LEU A 24 8.80 -7.59 -68.88
CA LEU A 24 9.01 -8.91 -68.28
C LEU A 24 7.77 -9.14 -67.41
N GLU A 25 6.83 -9.96 -67.90
CA GLU A 25 6.82 -11.42 -67.74
C GLU A 25 6.53 -11.81 -66.29
N GLY A 26 5.41 -12.51 -66.09
CA GLY A 26 4.64 -12.40 -64.85
C GLY A 26 5.06 -13.35 -63.73
N GLU A 27 4.74 -12.96 -62.49
CA GLU A 27 4.75 -13.88 -61.35
C GLU A 27 3.42 -13.79 -60.58
N ASN A 28 2.72 -14.92 -60.50
CA ASN A 28 1.49 -15.06 -59.72
C ASN A 28 1.81 -15.16 -58.22
N VAL A 29 1.98 -14.01 -57.55
CA VAL A 29 2.23 -14.01 -56.10
C VAL A 29 0.97 -14.41 -55.35
N ASN A 30 1.05 -15.57 -54.71
CA ASN A 30 -0.06 -16.25 -54.05
C ASN A 30 -0.75 -15.41 -52.96
N ARG A 31 -2.08 -15.29 -53.04
CA ARG A 31 -2.96 -14.72 -52.02
C ARG A 31 -3.06 -15.66 -50.79
N ARG A 32 -1.97 -15.79 -50.01
CA ARG A 32 -1.93 -16.47 -48.71
C ARG A 32 -1.00 -15.71 -47.76
N ILE A 33 -1.31 -15.76 -46.45
CA ILE A 33 -0.54 -15.16 -45.33
C ILE A 33 -0.67 -13.63 -45.18
N VAL A 34 -1.83 -13.16 -44.67
CA VAL A 34 -1.92 -11.86 -43.95
C VAL A 34 -2.86 -12.00 -42.72
N LEU A 35 -2.55 -12.95 -41.82
CA LEU A 35 -3.25 -13.12 -40.53
C LEU A 35 -2.29 -13.63 -39.44
N MET A 36 -1.11 -13.00 -39.27
CA MET A 36 -0.16 -13.45 -38.25
C MET A 36 0.81 -12.40 -37.64
N PRO A 37 0.34 -11.19 -37.27
CA PRO A 37 1.02 -10.41 -36.22
C PRO A 37 0.15 -10.11 -34.97
N PHE A 38 -1.15 -10.38 -34.99
CA PHE A 38 -2.08 -9.90 -33.95
C PHE A 38 -2.04 -10.68 -32.61
N LEU A 39 -1.45 -11.88 -32.58
CA LEU A 39 -1.42 -12.73 -31.37
C LEU A 39 -0.32 -12.39 -30.36
N ILE A 40 0.74 -11.69 -30.77
CA ILE A 40 1.87 -11.38 -29.87
C ILE A 40 1.54 -10.21 -28.91
N VAL A 41 0.68 -9.27 -29.33
CA VAL A 41 0.31 -8.09 -28.53
C VAL A 41 -0.49 -8.47 -27.27
N ILE A 42 -1.33 -9.51 -27.35
CA ILE A 42 -2.21 -9.92 -26.23
C ILE A 42 -1.42 -10.57 -25.08
N ALA A 43 -0.28 -11.22 -25.38
CA ALA A 43 0.54 -11.88 -24.37
C ALA A 43 1.24 -10.90 -23.42
N VAL A 44 1.60 -9.69 -23.90
CA VAL A 44 2.31 -8.69 -23.08
C VAL A 44 1.37 -7.99 -22.10
N SER A 45 0.11 -7.75 -22.47
CA SER A 45 -0.90 -7.13 -21.60
C SER A 45 -1.16 -7.93 -20.31
N ALA A 46 -1.05 -9.26 -20.34
CA ALA A 46 -1.27 -10.09 -19.16
C ALA A 46 -0.25 -9.84 -18.03
N TRP A 47 1.00 -9.51 -18.38
CA TRP A 47 2.05 -9.21 -17.39
C TRP A 47 1.89 -7.83 -16.75
N ALA A 48 1.24 -6.88 -17.44
CA ALA A 48 0.88 -5.58 -16.88
C ALA A 48 -0.32 -5.65 -15.89
N GLN A 49 -1.07 -6.75 -15.90
CA GLN A 49 -2.20 -6.98 -14.97
C GLN A 49 -1.80 -7.75 -13.70
N MET A 50 -0.63 -8.38 -13.68
CA MET A 50 -0.04 -8.89 -12.44
C MET A 50 0.77 -7.77 -11.80
N GLY A 51 0.40 -7.38 -10.57
CA GLY A 51 1.15 -6.36 -9.82
C GLY A 51 2.63 -6.71 -9.77
N GLY A 52 3.48 -5.75 -10.20
CA GLY A 52 4.93 -5.91 -10.15
C GLY A 52 5.43 -6.12 -8.72
N PRO A 53 6.57 -6.79 -8.52
CA PRO A 53 6.98 -7.32 -7.23
C PRO A 53 6.98 -6.27 -6.10
N PRO A 54 6.71 -6.67 -4.85
CA PRO A 54 6.61 -5.78 -3.69
C PRO A 54 7.71 -4.72 -3.62
N GLY A 55 7.30 -3.46 -3.44
CA GLY A 55 8.21 -2.34 -3.27
C GLY A 55 9.10 -2.47 -2.02
N PRO A 56 10.25 -1.78 -1.98
CA PRO A 56 11.22 -1.91 -0.87
C PRO A 56 10.65 -1.50 0.50
N GLU A 57 9.61 -0.67 0.53
CA GLU A 57 8.93 -0.28 1.77
C GLU A 57 8.17 -1.44 2.41
N LEU A 58 7.51 -2.31 1.62
CA LEU A 58 6.84 -3.51 2.13
C LEU A 58 7.84 -4.45 2.81
N LYS A 59 9.05 -4.57 2.26
CA LYS A 59 10.12 -5.39 2.86
C LYS A 59 10.50 -4.94 4.28
N LYS A 60 10.26 -3.68 4.67
CA LYS A 60 10.53 -3.24 6.05
C LYS A 60 9.56 -3.84 7.07
N LEU A 61 8.39 -4.32 6.62
CA LEU A 61 7.46 -5.09 7.45
C LEU A 61 7.96 -6.52 7.76
N ASP A 62 9.01 -7.02 7.09
CA ASP A 62 9.69 -8.29 7.45
C ASP A 62 10.10 -8.31 8.93
N TYR A 63 10.34 -7.13 9.53
CA TYR A 63 10.61 -7.00 10.96
C TYR A 63 9.52 -7.65 11.83
N PHE A 64 8.24 -7.45 11.49
CA PHE A 64 7.10 -7.93 12.28
C PHE A 64 6.77 -9.41 12.04
N VAL A 65 7.31 -10.04 11.00
CA VAL A 65 7.11 -11.47 10.69
C VAL A 65 7.58 -12.37 11.83
N GLY A 66 6.81 -13.41 12.13
CA GLY A 66 7.06 -14.39 13.19
C GLY A 66 6.16 -14.21 14.41
N THR A 67 6.45 -14.97 15.46
CA THR A 67 5.69 -14.96 16.72
C THR A 67 6.31 -14.00 17.72
N TRP A 68 5.46 -13.14 18.29
CA TRP A 68 5.80 -12.14 19.29
C TRP A 68 5.02 -12.35 20.58
N THR A 69 5.68 -12.12 21.70
CA THR A 69 5.05 -11.92 23.01
C THR A 69 5.24 -10.47 23.42
N THR A 70 4.16 -9.83 23.90
CA THR A 70 4.18 -8.46 24.40
C THR A 70 3.74 -8.40 25.85
N GLU A 71 4.41 -7.58 26.64
CA GLU A 71 4.08 -7.27 28.02
C GLU A 71 3.93 -5.75 28.13
N GLY A 72 2.86 -5.27 28.74
CA GLY A 72 2.61 -3.84 28.81
C GLY A 72 1.84 -3.40 30.05
N THR A 73 1.81 -2.08 30.24
CA THR A 73 1.03 -1.42 31.29
C THR A 73 0.20 -0.33 30.64
N ILE A 74 -1.12 -0.37 30.89
CA ILE A 74 -2.07 0.69 30.58
C ILE A 74 -2.10 1.65 31.77
N ALA A 75 -1.95 2.94 31.50
CA ALA A 75 -1.96 3.99 32.52
C ALA A 75 -3.35 4.16 33.15
N GLN A 76 -3.39 4.58 34.41
CA GLN A 76 -4.62 5.04 35.04
C GLN A 76 -5.10 6.32 34.35
N GLY A 77 -6.40 6.44 34.04
CA GLY A 77 -6.93 7.63 33.39
C GLY A 77 -8.46 7.60 33.21
N PRO A 78 -9.00 8.49 32.34
CA PRO A 78 -10.44 8.56 32.03
C PRO A 78 -11.10 7.24 31.60
N TRP A 79 -10.31 6.28 31.10
CA TRP A 79 -10.78 4.97 30.63
C TRP A 79 -10.75 3.86 31.70
N GLY A 80 -10.29 4.16 32.93
CA GLY A 80 -10.31 3.22 34.05
C GLY A 80 -9.06 3.25 34.93
N ALA A 81 -8.95 2.26 35.82
CA ALA A 81 -7.83 2.13 36.75
C ALA A 81 -6.47 1.83 36.07
N GLY A 82 -6.46 1.48 34.78
CA GLY A 82 -5.30 0.94 34.09
C GLY A 82 -4.95 -0.46 34.57
N GLY A 83 -3.74 -0.93 34.28
CA GLY A 83 -3.27 -2.24 34.72
C GLY A 83 -2.23 -2.86 33.79
N LYS A 84 -1.69 -4.01 34.20
CA LYS A 84 -0.79 -4.81 33.36
C LYS A 84 -1.59 -5.71 32.44
N PHE A 85 -1.09 -5.91 31.23
CA PHE A 85 -1.63 -6.87 30.27
C PHE A 85 -0.48 -7.65 29.61
N THR A 86 -0.82 -8.79 29.03
CA THR A 86 0.07 -9.51 28.11
C THR A 86 -0.67 -9.80 26.82
N ALA A 87 0.07 -9.97 25.72
CA ALA A 87 -0.48 -10.51 24.49
C ALA A 87 0.56 -11.39 23.78
N SER A 88 0.08 -12.25 22.91
CA SER A 88 0.91 -13.03 22.00
C SER A 88 0.26 -13.07 20.63
N GLY A 89 1.05 -12.93 19.58
CA GLY A 89 0.56 -12.99 18.21
C GLY A 89 1.60 -13.49 17.22
N THR A 90 1.13 -13.94 16.07
CA THR A 90 1.97 -14.38 14.96
C THR A 90 1.60 -13.57 13.73
N SER A 91 2.61 -13.06 13.03
CA SER A 91 2.44 -12.36 11.76
C SER A 91 3.13 -13.11 10.62
N GLU A 92 2.46 -13.20 9.49
CA GLU A 92 2.95 -13.89 8.29
C GLU A 92 2.54 -13.15 7.02
N TRP A 93 3.30 -13.34 5.94
CA TRP A 93 2.99 -12.73 4.65
C TRP A 93 1.83 -13.45 3.97
N MET A 94 0.83 -12.71 3.50
CA MET A 94 -0.16 -13.23 2.58
C MET A 94 0.50 -13.58 1.23
N PRO A 95 -0.07 -14.52 0.44
CA PRO A 95 0.45 -14.84 -0.89
C PRO A 95 0.67 -13.59 -1.76
N GLY A 96 1.91 -13.41 -2.23
CA GLY A 96 2.34 -12.24 -3.00
C GLY A 96 3.10 -11.18 -2.20
N ASN A 97 3.15 -11.28 -0.86
CA ASN A 97 3.93 -10.41 0.04
C ASN A 97 3.58 -8.90 -0.07
N TYR A 98 2.32 -8.59 -0.38
CA TYR A 98 1.78 -7.21 -0.38
C TYR A 98 1.16 -6.81 0.96
N PHE A 99 0.68 -7.80 1.71
CA PHE A 99 0.01 -7.60 2.99
C PHE A 99 0.54 -8.61 4.00
N LEU A 100 0.90 -8.13 5.18
CA LEU A 100 1.26 -8.94 6.33
C LEU A 100 0.00 -9.14 7.16
N GLN A 101 -0.43 -10.39 7.35
CA GLN A 101 -1.55 -10.71 8.23
C GLN A 101 -1.04 -11.08 9.62
N SER A 102 -1.76 -10.69 10.66
CA SER A 102 -1.44 -11.00 12.05
C SER A 102 -2.66 -11.52 12.79
N HIS A 103 -2.48 -12.56 13.59
CA HIS A 103 -3.45 -13.00 14.59
C HIS A 103 -2.82 -12.88 15.97
N SER A 104 -3.56 -12.31 16.93
CA SER A 104 -3.10 -12.16 18.31
C SER A 104 -4.20 -12.43 19.33
N GLU A 105 -3.77 -12.77 20.54
CA GLU A 105 -4.60 -12.93 21.73
C GLU A 105 -3.99 -12.09 22.86
N ALA A 106 -4.81 -11.25 23.48
CA ALA A 106 -4.45 -10.38 24.59
C ALA A 106 -5.22 -10.75 25.85
N LYS A 107 -4.53 -10.71 26.99
CA LYS A 107 -5.10 -10.88 28.33
C LYS A 107 -5.03 -9.57 29.07
N MET A 108 -6.18 -8.94 29.26
CA MET A 108 -6.32 -7.67 29.97
C MET A 108 -7.18 -7.84 31.23
N PRO A 109 -7.01 -7.00 32.26
CA PRO A 109 -7.96 -6.91 33.37
C PRO A 109 -9.40 -6.74 32.88
N ALA A 110 -10.34 -7.41 33.55
CA ALA A 110 -11.75 -7.43 33.16
C ALA A 110 -12.35 -6.01 33.14
N GLU A 111 -11.87 -5.14 34.02
CA GLU A 111 -12.30 -3.75 34.22
C GLU A 111 -11.94 -2.84 33.03
N ILE A 112 -10.96 -3.22 32.20
CA ILE A 112 -10.48 -2.39 31.06
C ILE A 112 -10.66 -3.06 29.69
N GLY A 113 -11.33 -4.22 29.63
CA GLY A 113 -11.72 -4.88 28.38
C GLY A 113 -11.69 -6.41 28.42
N GLY A 114 -11.03 -7.02 29.39
CA GLY A 114 -10.89 -8.47 29.51
C GLY A 114 -10.05 -9.11 28.39
N ASP A 115 -10.11 -10.45 28.30
CA ASP A 115 -9.41 -11.21 27.27
C ASP A 115 -10.02 -10.92 25.87
N SER A 116 -9.17 -10.76 24.86
CA SER A 116 -9.59 -10.47 23.49
C SER A 116 -8.70 -11.13 22.45
N LYS A 117 -9.27 -11.40 21.27
CA LYS A 117 -8.53 -11.83 20.08
C LYS A 117 -8.60 -10.76 19.01
N GLU A 118 -7.54 -10.60 18.23
CA GLU A 118 -7.45 -9.60 17.17
C GLU A 118 -6.89 -10.22 15.88
N PHE A 119 -7.40 -9.75 14.76
CA PHE A 119 -6.86 -9.96 13.43
C PHE A 119 -6.45 -8.61 12.87
N ALA A 120 -5.23 -8.49 12.36
CA ALA A 120 -4.72 -7.26 11.77
C ALA A 120 -4.10 -7.51 10.40
N VAL A 121 -4.13 -6.49 9.54
CA VAL A 121 -3.49 -6.48 8.23
C VAL A 121 -2.63 -5.23 8.11
N MET A 122 -1.33 -5.41 7.88
CA MET A 122 -0.40 -4.34 7.54
C MET A 122 -0.11 -4.32 6.04
N GLY A 123 0.05 -3.13 5.48
CA GLY A 123 0.41 -2.91 4.07
C GLY A 123 1.14 -1.60 3.87
N TYR A 124 1.27 -1.18 2.61
CA TYR A 124 1.89 0.08 2.23
C TYR A 124 1.18 0.69 1.01
N ASP A 125 0.71 1.93 1.16
CA ASP A 125 0.12 2.73 0.09
C ASP A 125 1.23 3.54 -0.60
N ALA A 126 1.58 3.12 -1.82
CA ALA A 126 2.61 3.77 -2.62
C ALA A 126 2.18 5.12 -3.22
N GLN A 127 0.88 5.45 -3.26
CA GLN A 127 0.40 6.75 -3.72
C GLN A 127 0.44 7.77 -2.58
N ALA A 128 0.00 7.37 -1.39
CA ALA A 128 0.04 8.21 -0.20
C ALA A 128 1.39 8.22 0.52
N ASN A 129 2.32 7.32 0.16
CA ASN A 129 3.65 7.15 0.78
C ASN A 129 3.55 6.91 2.30
N VAL A 130 2.66 6.00 2.69
CA VAL A 130 2.42 5.61 4.09
C VAL A 130 2.20 4.12 4.22
N TYR A 131 2.56 3.57 5.38
CA TYR A 131 2.12 2.25 5.79
C TYR A 131 0.66 2.28 6.23
N THR A 132 -0.04 1.16 6.06
CA THR A 132 -1.44 0.99 6.48
C THR A 132 -1.53 -0.12 7.51
N TYR A 133 -2.41 0.05 8.50
CA TYR A 133 -2.76 -0.98 9.48
C TYR A 133 -4.27 -0.92 9.69
N ASP A 134 -4.94 -2.05 9.50
CA ASP A 134 -6.35 -2.22 9.87
C ASP A 134 -6.48 -3.45 10.75
N SER A 135 -7.18 -3.35 11.88
CA SER A 135 -7.42 -4.48 12.76
C SER A 135 -8.85 -4.57 13.29
N PHE A 136 -9.25 -5.80 13.60
CA PHE A 136 -10.60 -6.18 14.01
C PHE A 136 -10.48 -7.12 15.20
N ASN A 137 -11.19 -6.83 16.29
CA ASN A 137 -11.10 -7.64 17.50
C ASN A 137 -12.44 -8.26 17.94
N SER A 138 -12.33 -9.26 18.83
CA SER A 138 -13.47 -10.03 19.36
C SER A 138 -14.45 -9.22 20.21
N GLN A 139 -14.18 -7.92 20.45
CA GLN A 139 -15.10 -6.99 21.10
C GLN A 139 -15.89 -6.14 20.08
N GLY A 140 -15.77 -6.43 18.78
CA GLY A 140 -16.46 -5.71 17.71
C GLY A 140 -15.86 -4.34 17.38
N ARG A 141 -14.60 -4.08 17.77
CA ARG A 141 -13.90 -2.84 17.40
C ARG A 141 -13.12 -3.04 16.10
N HIS A 142 -13.10 -1.98 15.29
CA HIS A 142 -12.18 -1.78 14.16
C HIS A 142 -11.25 -0.62 14.50
N GLU A 143 -9.95 -0.79 14.28
CA GLU A 143 -8.96 0.29 14.27
C GLU A 143 -8.34 0.39 12.88
N SER A 144 -8.11 1.62 12.42
CA SER A 144 -7.36 1.93 11.20
C SER A 144 -6.31 2.97 11.53
N SER A 145 -5.05 2.74 11.13
CA SER A 145 -3.95 3.65 11.37
C SER A 145 -3.00 3.78 10.18
N LYS A 146 -2.34 4.93 10.07
CA LYS A 146 -1.35 5.24 9.03
C LYS A 146 0.04 5.35 9.64
N GLY A 147 0.99 4.61 9.09
CA GLY A 147 2.34 4.49 9.60
C GLY A 147 3.38 5.22 8.75
N THR A 148 4.42 5.70 9.44
CA THR A 148 5.68 6.16 8.84
C THR A 148 6.85 5.51 9.57
N LEU A 149 7.99 5.37 8.91
CA LEU A 149 9.23 4.85 9.49
C LEU A 149 10.36 5.85 9.29
N SER A 150 11.01 6.24 10.38
CA SER A 150 12.22 7.08 10.37
C SER A 150 13.31 6.41 11.19
N GLY A 151 14.37 5.96 10.52
CA GLY A 151 15.46 5.21 11.15
C GLY A 151 14.99 3.90 11.77
N ASP A 152 15.05 3.81 13.10
CA ASP A 152 14.63 2.66 13.91
C ASP A 152 13.19 2.77 14.46
N THR A 153 12.51 3.89 14.19
CA THR A 153 11.29 4.31 14.87
C THR A 153 10.11 4.38 13.89
N TRP A 154 9.10 3.54 14.13
CA TRP A 154 7.80 3.63 13.47
C TRP A 154 6.89 4.57 14.26
N THR A 155 6.13 5.40 13.55
CA THR A 155 5.07 6.24 14.12
C THR A 155 3.78 5.97 13.36
N TRP A 156 2.76 5.48 14.06
CA TRP A 156 1.41 5.26 13.53
C TRP A 156 0.43 6.24 14.14
N THR A 157 -0.50 6.76 13.35
CA THR A 157 -1.59 7.62 13.83
C THR A 157 -2.95 7.05 13.44
N SER A 158 -3.88 7.05 14.38
CA SER A 158 -5.28 6.63 14.21
C SER A 158 -6.22 7.74 14.68
N SER A 159 -7.45 7.74 14.16
CA SER A 159 -8.56 8.52 14.74
C SER A 159 -9.69 7.55 15.08
N SER A 160 -10.31 7.75 16.23
CA SER A 160 -11.38 6.91 16.75
C SER A 160 -12.49 7.77 17.35
N ASN A 161 -13.74 7.33 17.26
CA ASN A 161 -14.84 7.96 17.98
C ASN A 161 -15.12 7.21 19.28
N TYR A 162 -15.05 7.90 20.41
CA TYR A 162 -15.35 7.36 21.72
C TYR A 162 -16.46 8.18 22.39
N GLY A 163 -17.67 7.60 22.44
CA GLY A 163 -18.83 8.27 23.05
C GLY A 163 -19.25 9.57 22.37
N GLY A 164 -19.05 9.70 21.06
CA GLY A 164 -19.32 10.91 20.28
C GLY A 164 -18.12 11.86 20.14
N MET A 165 -17.07 11.72 20.96
CA MET A 165 -15.85 12.53 20.86
C MET A 165 -14.83 11.88 19.91
N GLU A 166 -14.21 12.67 19.04
CA GLU A 166 -13.06 12.21 18.26
C GLU A 166 -11.79 12.22 19.13
N ILE A 167 -11.07 11.10 19.16
CA ILE A 167 -9.81 10.91 19.88
C ILE A 167 -8.75 10.46 18.87
N GLN A 168 -7.65 11.21 18.82
CA GLN A 168 -6.47 10.86 18.05
C GLN A 168 -5.59 9.89 18.85
N GLY A 169 -5.19 8.79 18.22
CA GLY A 169 -4.19 7.85 18.70
C GLY A 169 -2.84 8.08 18.03
N LYS A 170 -1.76 7.90 18.78
CA LYS A 170 -0.39 7.90 18.24
C LYS A 170 0.42 6.80 18.89
N MET A 171 0.81 5.82 18.09
CA MET A 171 1.65 4.69 18.48
C MET A 171 3.08 4.93 18.00
N THR A 172 4.04 4.94 18.92
CA THR A 172 5.47 5.03 18.60
C THR A 172 6.13 3.70 18.92
N ILE A 173 6.62 2.97 17.90
CA ILE A 173 7.36 1.72 18.07
C ILE A 173 8.83 1.98 17.80
N LYS A 174 9.70 1.69 18.76
CA LYS A 174 11.16 1.77 18.60
C LYS A 174 11.77 0.38 18.54
N THR A 175 12.45 0.09 17.44
CA THR A 175 13.26 -1.12 17.26
C THR A 175 14.42 -1.10 18.26
N VAL A 176 14.54 -2.12 19.11
CA VAL A 176 15.63 -2.26 20.08
C VAL A 176 16.66 -3.29 19.60
N SER A 177 16.18 -4.37 18.98
CA SER A 177 17.00 -5.41 18.35
C SER A 177 16.20 -6.13 17.24
N PRO A 178 16.82 -7.04 16.47
CA PRO A 178 16.11 -7.90 15.52
C PRO A 178 14.97 -8.75 16.14
N THR A 179 14.98 -8.94 17.46
CA THR A 179 14.01 -9.74 18.21
C THR A 179 13.31 -8.96 19.33
N SER A 180 13.43 -7.63 19.40
CA SER A 180 12.73 -6.82 20.41
C SER A 180 12.46 -5.39 20.00
N TYR A 181 11.30 -4.87 20.41
CA TYR A 181 10.95 -3.45 20.31
C TYR A 181 10.30 -2.96 21.61
N THR A 182 10.29 -1.65 21.80
CA THR A 182 9.39 -0.98 22.74
C THR A 182 8.31 -0.23 21.96
N MET A 183 7.13 -0.11 22.55
CA MET A 183 6.02 0.65 21.98
C MET A 183 5.45 1.56 23.07
N LYS A 184 5.09 2.79 22.67
CA LYS A 184 4.26 3.70 23.45
C LYS A 184 2.98 4.01 22.69
N TYR A 185 1.86 4.07 23.38
CA TYR A 185 0.62 4.62 22.84
C TYR A 185 0.24 5.87 23.62
N GLU A 186 -0.04 6.94 22.90
CA GLU A 186 -0.49 8.23 23.43
C GLU A 186 -1.81 8.62 22.76
N VAL A 187 -2.67 9.31 23.50
CA VAL A 187 -3.99 9.75 23.03
C VAL A 187 -4.16 11.25 23.21
N SER A 188 -4.92 11.88 22.31
CA SER A 188 -5.20 13.31 22.35
C SER A 188 -6.65 13.63 21.97
N MET A 189 -7.28 14.54 22.70
CA MET A 189 -8.64 15.04 22.45
C MET A 189 -8.65 16.36 21.64
N ASP A 190 -7.49 17.02 21.52
CA ASP A 190 -7.33 18.32 20.85
C ASP A 190 -6.19 18.35 19.80
N SER A 191 -5.60 17.18 19.54
CA SER A 191 -4.41 16.95 18.70
C SER A 191 -3.12 17.67 19.16
N LYS A 192 -3.12 18.30 20.34
CA LYS A 192 -2.02 19.14 20.85
C LYS A 192 -1.44 18.58 22.14
N ASN A 193 -2.32 18.26 23.08
CA ASN A 193 -1.99 17.66 24.37
C ASN A 193 -2.08 16.14 24.25
N TRP A 194 -0.94 15.48 24.30
CA TRP A 194 -0.82 14.03 24.22
C TRP A 194 -0.68 13.46 25.63
N MET A 195 -1.56 12.52 25.98
CA MET A 195 -1.55 11.82 27.26
C MET A 195 -1.01 10.40 27.05
N PRO A 196 -0.07 9.92 27.89
CA PRO A 196 0.39 8.54 27.82
C PRO A 196 -0.75 7.59 28.20
N PHE A 197 -1.00 6.59 27.37
CA PHE A 197 -2.03 5.58 27.58
C PHE A 197 -1.42 4.21 27.85
N MET A 198 -0.33 3.85 27.15
CA MET A 198 0.27 2.53 27.25
C MET A 198 1.79 2.56 27.03
N ASP A 199 2.53 1.79 27.83
CA ASP A 199 3.93 1.43 27.60
C ASP A 199 4.04 -0.09 27.44
N VAL A 200 4.73 -0.55 26.40
CA VAL A 200 4.82 -1.98 26.00
C VAL A 200 6.25 -2.35 25.65
N LYS A 201 6.64 -3.58 26.00
CA LYS A 201 7.82 -4.27 25.48
C LYS A 201 7.38 -5.51 24.71
N ALA A 202 7.96 -5.72 23.54
CA ALA A 202 7.74 -6.91 22.73
C ALA A 202 9.04 -7.69 22.53
N THR A 203 8.94 -9.02 22.50
CA THR A 203 10.05 -9.94 22.23
C THR A 203 9.60 -11.01 21.23
N LYS A 204 10.39 -11.24 20.18
CA LYS A 204 10.19 -12.31 19.20
C LYS A 204 10.65 -13.64 19.81
N LYS A 205 9.89 -14.70 19.56
CA LYS A 205 10.19 -16.07 20.01
C LYS A 205 11.20 -16.79 19.10
#